data_AF-A0A197K8S0-F1
#
_entry.id   AF-A0A197K8S0-F1
#
_cell.length_a   1.000
_cell.length_b   1.000
_cell.length_c   1.000
_cell.angle_alpha   90.00
_cell.angle_beta   90.00
_cell.angle_gamma   90.00
#
_symmetry.space_group_name_H-M   'P 1'
#
loop_
_entity.id
_entity.type
_entity.pdbx_description
1 polymer ?
#
loop_
_entity_poly.entity_id
_entity_poly.type
_entity_poly.pdbx_seq_one_letter_code
_entity_poly.pdbx_strand_id
1 'polypeptide(L)' 'MGSSGVSEVKLKRFLEHNQRLREHLEMRRIPVSEASNSLIQFVTTTRDALIPSLWGTTGSDPFAKQSSGCCTIS' A
#
# COMPACT_ATOMS: atom_id res chain seq x y z
N MET A 1 -1.60 33.15 -38.99
CA MET A 1 -0.63 32.06 -38.69
C MET A 1 -0.89 31.50 -37.29
N GLY A 2 -1.98 30.76 -37.09
CA GLY A 2 -2.34 30.24 -35.77
C GLY A 2 -3.27 29.05 -35.88
N SER A 3 -2.71 27.85 -35.99
CA SER A 3 -3.40 26.58 -35.68
C SER A 3 -2.45 25.39 -35.52
N SER A 4 -1.20 25.48 -35.99
CA SER A 4 -0.25 24.37 -35.97
C SER A 4 0.19 23.93 -34.55
N GLY A 5 0.30 24.85 -33.59
CA GLY A 5 0.82 24.53 -32.25
C GLY A 5 -0.16 23.77 -31.34
N VAL A 6 -1.47 23.98 -31.45
CA VAL A 6 -2.47 23.27 -30.62
C VAL A 6 -2.63 21.83 -31.08
N SER A 7 -2.58 21.59 -32.39
CA SER A 7 -2.68 20.24 -32.97
C SER A 7 -1.46 19.39 -32.64
N GLU A 8 -0.26 19.96 -32.69
CA GLU A 8 0.98 19.28 -32.32
C GLU A 8 1.04 18.92 -30.83
N VAL A 9 0.63 19.83 -29.94
CA VAL A 9 0.54 19.56 -28.49
C VAL A 9 -0.48 18.46 -28.19
N LYS A 10 -1.65 18.46 -28.85
CA LYS A 10 -2.64 17.39 -28.70
C LYS A 10 -2.10 16.05 -29.17
N LEU A 11 -1.43 16.02 -30.33
CA LEU A 11 -0.80 14.81 -30.86
C LEU A 11 0.24 14.26 -29.89
N LYS A 12 1.12 15.12 -29.34
CA LYS A 12 2.11 14.72 -28.33
C LYS A 12 1.46 14.07 -27.13
N ARG A 13 0.39 14.67 -26.57
CA ARG A 13 -0.36 14.10 -25.44
C ARG A 13 -0.96 12.74 -25.77
N PHE A 14 -1.49 12.56 -26.98
CA PHE A 14 -2.04 11.27 -27.40
C PHE A 14 -0.95 10.20 -27.49
N LEU A 15 0.22 10.53 -28.04
CA LEU A 15 1.34 9.59 -28.12
C LEU A 15 1.85 9.21 -26.73
N GLU A 16 2.03 10.18 -25.83
CA GLU A 16 2.40 9.92 -24.44
C GLU A 16 1.38 9.05 -23.72
N HIS A 17 0.09 9.31 -23.92
CA HIS A 17 -0.97 8.49 -23.32
C HIS A 17 -0.99 7.07 -23.90
N ASN A 18 -0.83 6.92 -25.22
CA ASN A 18 -0.76 5.62 -25.87
C ASN A 18 0.43 4.80 -25.38
N GLN A 19 1.59 5.44 -25.19
CA GLN A 19 2.78 4.81 -24.63
C GLN A 19 2.51 4.26 -23.22
N ARG A 20 1.91 5.07 -22.32
CA ARG A 20 1.54 4.61 -20.97
C ARG A 20 0.55 3.45 -20.99
N LEU A 21 -0.42 3.46 -21.92
CA LEU A 21 -1.37 2.36 -22.07
C LEU A 21 -0.68 1.06 -22.53
N ARG A 22 0.27 1.16 -23.46
CA ARG A 22 1.08 0.01 -23.90
C ARG A 22 1.90 -0.56 -22.75
N GLU A 23 2.58 0.30 -21.99
CA GLU A 23 3.33 -0.11 -20.79
C GLU A 23 2.44 -0.82 -19.75
N HIS A 24 1.23 -0.29 -19.50
CA HIS A 24 0.27 -0.91 -18.58
C HIS A 24 -0.29 -2.24 -19.10
N LEU A 25 -0.40 -2.40 -20.42
CA LEU A 25 -0.84 -3.64 -21.06
C LEU A 25 0.24 -4.71 -20.97
N GLU A 26 1.51 -4.33 -21.10
CA GLU A 26 2.67 -5.22 -21.01
C GLU A 26 3.07 -5.57 -19.58
N MET A 27 2.51 -4.88 -18.57
CA MET A 27 2.77 -5.18 -17.16
C MET A 27 2.39 -6.62 -16.82
N ARG A 28 3.36 -7.39 -16.30
CA ARG A 28 3.15 -8.77 -15.85
C ARG A 28 2.16 -8.80 -14.68
N ARG A 29 1.10 -9.60 -14.82
CA ARG A 29 0.11 -9.84 -13.76
C ARG A 29 0.19 -11.30 -13.31
N ILE A 30 -0.25 -11.54 -12.08
CA ILE A 30 -0.48 -12.89 -11.54
C ILE A 30 -1.99 -13.12 -11.38
N PRO A 31 -2.46 -14.38 -11.40
CA PRO A 31 -3.84 -14.71 -11.08
C PRO A 31 -4.23 -14.20 -9.69
N VAL A 32 -5.49 -13.80 -9.54
CA VAL A 32 -6.00 -13.30 -8.25
C VAL A 32 -5.89 -14.37 -7.17
N SER A 33 -6.13 -15.64 -7.50
CA SER A 33 -5.97 -16.76 -6.56
C SER A 33 -4.54 -16.85 -6.01
N GLU A 34 -3.53 -16.65 -6.85
CA GLU A 34 -2.12 -16.65 -6.44
C GLU A 34 -1.80 -15.45 -5.53
N ALA A 35 -2.25 -14.25 -5.91
CA ALA A 35 -2.09 -13.04 -5.10
C ALA A 35 -2.76 -13.18 -3.72
N SER A 36 -4.00 -13.67 -3.68
CA SER A 36 -4.73 -13.91 -2.43
C SER A 36 -4.04 -14.93 -1.54
N ASN A 37 -3.53 -16.03 -2.11
CA ASN A 37 -2.78 -17.03 -1.36
C ASN A 37 -1.50 -16.43 -0.75
N SER A 38 -0.76 -15.60 -1.51
CA SER A 38 0.42 -14.91 -0.99
C SER A 38 0.09 -13.99 0.18
N LEU A 39 -1.04 -13.25 0.11
CA LEU A 39 -1.49 -12.40 1.20
C LEU A 39 -1.86 -13.22 2.44
N ILE A 40 -2.67 -14.28 2.27
CA ILE A 40 -3.07 -15.19 3.35
C ILE A 40 -1.83 -15.78 4.03
N GLN A 41 -0.88 -16.27 3.24
CA GLN A 41 0.36 -16.82 3.78
C GLN A 41 1.09 -15.79 4.63
N PHE A 42 1.30 -14.57 4.12
CA PHE A 42 2.00 -13.53 4.87
C PHE A 42 1.30 -13.19 6.18
N VAL A 43 -0.02 -12.95 6.16
CA VAL A 43 -0.76 -12.54 7.37
C VAL A 43 -0.94 -13.67 8.37
N THR A 44 -0.86 -14.94 7.95
CA THR A 44 -0.96 -16.11 8.85
C THR A 44 0.38 -16.56 9.41
N THR A 45 1.51 -16.12 8.84
CA THR A 45 2.86 -16.43 9.35
C THR A 45 3.50 -15.28 10.11
N THR A 46 3.04 -14.05 9.89
CA THR A 46 3.60 -12.84 10.50
C THR A 46 2.83 -12.49 11.77
N ARG A 47 3.49 -12.60 12.93
CA ARG A 47 2.88 -12.24 14.22
C ARG A 47 2.50 -10.76 14.28
N ASP A 48 1.31 -10.49 14.80
CA ASP A 48 0.79 -9.14 15.03
C ASP A 48 0.34 -8.98 16.48
N ALA A 49 0.95 -8.04 17.21
CA ALA A 49 0.65 -7.72 18.60
C ALA A 49 -0.74 -7.11 18.80
N LEU A 50 -1.30 -6.49 17.76
CA LEU A 50 -2.61 -5.85 17.78
C LEU A 50 -3.75 -6.84 17.56
N ILE A 51 -3.45 -8.11 17.28
CA ILE A 51 -4.45 -9.17 17.09
C ILE A 51 -4.21 -10.33 18.07
N PRO A 52 -4.44 -10.13 19.39
CA PRO A 52 -4.16 -11.14 20.40
C PRO A 52 -5.06 -12.39 20.29
N SER A 53 -6.22 -12.27 19.64
CA SER A 53 -7.13 -13.40 19.43
C SER A 53 -6.52 -14.50 18.56
N LEU A 54 -5.63 -14.14 17.63
CA LEU A 54 -4.96 -15.07 16.72
C LEU A 54 -3.54 -15.39 17.17
N TRP A 55 -2.83 -14.40 17.72
CA TRP A 55 -1.40 -14.51 18.02
C TRP A 55 -1.06 -14.66 19.51
N GLY A 56 -2.06 -14.53 20.39
CA GLY A 56 -1.87 -14.43 21.83
C GLY A 56 -1.36 -13.06 22.27
N THR A 57 -1.31 -12.83 23.59
CA THR A 57 -0.77 -11.58 24.13
C THR A 57 0.75 -11.55 23.93
N THR A 58 1.23 -10.64 23.09
CA THR A 58 2.64 -10.48 22.79
C THR A 58 3.29 -9.49 23.75
N GLY A 59 4.13 -9.98 24.66
CA GLY A 59 4.97 -9.15 25.52
C GLY A 59 4.22 -8.13 26.39
N SER A 60 4.99 -7.28 27.08
CA SER A 60 4.43 -6.15 27.83
C SER A 60 4.26 -4.97 26.89
N ASP A 61 3.06 -4.38 26.86
CA ASP A 61 2.80 -3.14 26.11
C ASP A 61 3.66 -1.99 26.68
N PRO A 62 4.61 -1.43 25.91
CA PRO A 62 5.47 -0.34 26.37
C PRO A 62 4.71 0.98 26.59
N PHE A 63 3.49 1.10 26.06
CA PHE A 63 2.61 2.25 26.24
C PHE A 63 1.53 2.01 27.29
N ALA A 64 1.49 0.83 27.93
CA ALA A 64 0.58 0.58 29.03
C ALA A 64 0.84 1.59 30.14
N LYS A 65 -0.22 2.22 30.65
CA LYS A 65 -0.13 3.11 31.80
C LYS A 65 0.45 2.32 32.97
N GLN A 66 1.66 2.67 33.39
CA GLN A 66 2.24 2.11 34.60
C GLN A 66 1.36 2.52 35.79
N SER A 67 0.72 1.54 36.42
CA SER A 67 -0.02 1.76 37.67
C SER A 67 0.97 1.91 38.82
N SER A 68 1.72 3.01 38.83
CA SER A 68 2.49 3.43 40.00
C SER A 68 2.43 4.95 40.05
N GLY A 69 1.48 5.44 40.85
CA GLY A 69 1.33 6.87 41.10
C GLY A 69 2.60 7.44 41.72
N CYS A 70 3.13 8.50 41.11
CA CYS A 70 3.71 9.66 41.77
C CYS A 70 4.11 10.67 40.68
N CYS A 71 3.81 11.95 40.90
CA CYS A 71 4.22 13.13 40.14
C CYS A 71 3.40 13.51 38.88
N THR A 72 2.26 14.17 39.09
CA THR A 72 1.79 15.26 38.20
C THR A 72 2.39 16.57 38.68
N ILE A 73 3.01 17.34 37.78
CA ILE A 73 3.49 18.71 38.04
C ILE A 73 2.28 19.65 37.93
N SER A 74 1.96 20.33 39.04
CA SER A 74 1.10 21.52 39.07
C SER A 74 1.83 22.74 38.56
#